data_AF-A0A382ZLZ2-F1
#
_entry.id   AF-A0A382ZLZ2-F1
#
_cell.length_a   1.000
_cell.length_b   1.000
_cell.length_c   1.000
_cell.angle_alpha   90.00
_cell.angle_beta   90.00
_cell.angle_gamma   90.00
#
_symmetry.space_group_name_H-M   'P 1'
#
loop_
_entity.id
_entity.type
_entity.pdbx_description
1 polymer ?
#
loop_
_entity_poly.entity_id
_entity_poly.type
_entity_poly.pdbx_seq_one_letter_code
_entity_poly.pdbx_strand_id
1 'polypeptide(L)' 'MEILYLNLLLNGFSLIKISGYIDPGSATAIMAMIIGAIAGIGMTLKMYWFKIKLKFSKQ' A
#
# COMPACT_ATOMS: atom_id res chain seq x y z
N MET A 1 15.03 -37.38 -8.16
CA MET A 1 15.38 -36.00 -7.75
C MET A 1 14.29 -35.01 -8.15
N GLU A 2 13.83 -34.98 -9.40
CA GLU A 2 12.77 -34.06 -9.84
C GLU A 2 11.46 -34.16 -9.05
N ILE A 3 10.99 -35.37 -8.72
CA ILE A 3 9.77 -35.59 -7.92
C ILE A 3 9.90 -34.99 -6.50
N LEU A 4 11.10 -34.99 -5.92
CA LEU A 4 11.37 -34.38 -4.61
C LEU A 4 11.34 -32.86 -4.70
N TYR A 5 11.91 -32.28 -5.77
CA TYR A 5 11.81 -30.84 -6.04
C TYR A 5 10.36 -30.40 -6.32
N LEU A 6 9.59 -31.22 -7.04
CA LEU A 6 8.17 -30.97 -7.31
C LEU A 6 7.36 -30.97 -5.99
N ASN A 7 7.61 -31.95 -5.12
CA ASN A 7 6.97 -32.00 -3.80
C ASN A 7 7.38 -30.82 -2.92
N LEU A 8 8.63 -30.38 -2.96
CA LEU A 8 9.10 -29.21 -2.22
C LEU A 8 8.42 -27.92 -2.71
N LEU A 9 8.24 -27.77 -4.02
CA LEU A 9 7.56 -26.61 -4.62
C LEU A 9 6.06 -26.62 -4.27
N LEU A 10 5.42 -27.79 -4.31
CA LEU A 10 3.99 -27.95 -4.00
C LEU A 10 3.66 -27.80 -2.51
N ASN A 11 4.58 -28.21 -1.62
CA ASN A 11 4.38 -28.11 -0.16
C ASN A 11 5.03 -26.87 0.48
N GLY A 12 5.85 -26.13 -0.27
CA GLY A 12 6.58 -24.95 0.22
C GLY A 12 5.68 -23.78 0.65
N PHE A 13 4.41 -23.77 0.22
CA PHE A 13 3.43 -22.73 0.55
C PHE A 13 2.48 -23.09 1.70
N SER A 14 2.77 -24.15 2.46
CA SER A 14 1.99 -24.48 3.66
C SER A 14 2.36 -23.54 4.81
N LEU A 15 1.92 -22.29 4.73
CA LEU A 15 2.02 -21.33 5.82
C LEU A 15 0.95 -21.67 6.86
N ILE A 16 1.38 -22.03 8.08
CA ILE A 16 0.50 -22.01 9.25
C ILE A 16 -0.05 -20.59 9.38
N LYS A 17 -1.35 -20.44 9.10
CA LYS A 17 -2.04 -19.16 9.24
C LYS A 17 -2.26 -18.90 10.72
N ILE A 18 -1.39 -18.10 11.33
CA ILE A 18 -1.61 -17.54 12.66
C ILE A 18 -2.58 -16.38 12.50
N SER A 19 -3.79 -16.51 13.06
CA SER A 19 -4.79 -15.44 12.96
C SER A 19 -4.25 -14.16 13.62
N GLY A 20 -4.27 -13.05 12.89
CA GLY A 20 -3.80 -11.76 13.39
C GLY A 20 -2.29 -11.53 13.29
N TYR A 21 -1.52 -12.47 12.73
CA TYR A 21 -0.13 -12.21 12.37
C TYR A 21 -0.08 -11.26 11.16
N ILE A 22 0.54 -10.11 11.34
CA ILE A 22 0.92 -9.20 10.26
C ILE A 22 2.43 -9.31 10.14
N ASP A 23 2.91 -9.84 9.03
CA ASP A 23 4.35 -9.89 8.78
C ASP A 23 4.90 -8.47 8.52
N PRO A 24 6.18 -8.22 8.81
CA PRO A 24 6.78 -6.89 8.63
C PRO A 24 6.64 -6.33 7.20
N GLY A 25 6.62 -7.19 6.17
CA GLY A 25 6.43 -6.78 4.78
C GLY A 25 5.01 -6.28 4.53
N SER A 26 4.00 -7.02 4.98
CA SER A 26 2.60 -6.58 4.92
C SER A 26 2.34 -5.31 5.72
N ALA A 27 2.91 -5.19 6.93
CA ALA A 27 2.78 -3.98 7.76
C ALA A 27 3.34 -2.73 7.05
N THR A 28 4.52 -2.86 6.44
CA THR A 28 5.16 -1.76 5.70
C THR A 28 4.37 -1.38 4.44
N ALA A 29 3.82 -2.36 3.71
CA ALA A 29 2.96 -2.08 2.56
C ALA A 29 1.68 -1.31 2.95
N ILE A 30 1.03 -1.70 4.05
CA ILE A 30 -0.15 -0.99 4.59
C ILE A 30 0.23 0.44 4.97
N MET A 31 1.34 0.63 5.68
CA MET A 31 1.81 1.96 6.07
C MET A 31 2.10 2.85 4.85
N ALA A 32 2.76 2.29 3.83
CA ALA A 32 3.05 3.02 2.59
C ALA A 32 1.77 3.45 1.86
N MET A 33 0.74 2.60 1.81
CA MET A 33 -0.57 2.97 1.25
C MET A 33 -1.22 4.12 2.03
N ILE A 34 -1.20 4.09 3.36
CA ILE A 34 -1.77 5.15 4.20
C ILE A 34 -1.05 6.47 3.97
N ILE A 35 0.29 6.47 3.99
CA ILE A 35 1.10 7.66 3.75
C ILE A 35 0.83 8.21 2.34
N GLY A 36 0.78 7.33 1.33
CA GLY A 36 0.48 7.70 -0.05
C GLY A 36 -0.90 8.35 -0.18
N ALA A 37 -1.92 7.81 0.49
CA ALA A 37 -3.26 8.38 0.50
C ALA A 37 -3.28 9.77 1.14
N ILE A 38 -2.64 9.95 2.30
CA ILE A 38 -2.54 11.25 2.98
C ILE A 38 -1.83 12.28 2.10
N ALA A 39 -0.69 11.90 1.50
CA ALA A 39 0.06 12.76 0.60
C ALA A 39 -0.77 13.15 -0.64
N GLY A 40 -1.48 12.20 -1.23
CA GLY A 40 -2.39 12.44 -2.36
C GLY A 40 -3.50 13.44 -2.01
N ILE A 41 -4.20 13.20 -0.89
CA ILE A 41 -5.25 14.10 -0.38
C ILE A 41 -4.69 15.51 -0.16
N GLY A 42 -3.55 15.63 0.54
CA GLY A 42 -2.92 16.92 0.83
C GLY A 42 -2.57 17.70 -0.44
N MET A 43 -2.03 17.03 -1.46
CA MET A 43 -1.70 17.63 -2.74
C MET A 43 -2.96 18.09 -3.50
N THR A 44 -4.02 17.26 -3.51
CA THR A 44 -5.30 17.62 -4.13
C THR A 44 -5.94 18.82 -3.47
N LEU A 45 -6.04 18.85 -2.13
CA LEU A 45 -6.57 20.02 -1.41
C LEU A 45 -5.79 21.30 -1.72
N LYS A 46 -4.44 21.23 -1.71
CA LYS A 46 -3.59 22.38 -2.05
C LYS A 46 -3.87 22.90 -3.46
N MET A 47 -4.02 21.99 -4.43
CA MET A 47 -4.34 22.34 -5.83
C MET A 47 -5.70 23.05 -5.94
N TYR A 48 -6.74 22.54 -5.27
CA TYR A 48 -8.05 23.18 -5.26
C TYR A 48 -8.04 24.52 -4.54
N TRP A 49 -7.33 24.64 -3.42
CA TRP A 49 -7.16 25.90 -2.71
C TRP A 49 -6.52 26.97 -3.58
N PHE A 50 -5.48 26.62 -4.34
CA PHE A 50 -4.85 27.52 -5.30
C PHE A 50 -5.81 27.94 -6.42
N LYS A 51 -6.57 26.99 -6.99
CA LYS A 51 -7.60 27.29 -8.00
C LYS A 51 -8.67 28.27 -7.49
N ILE A 52 -9.12 28.09 -6.25
CA ILE A 52 -10.08 28.97 -5.59
C ILE A 52 -9.49 30.38 -5.50
N LYS A 53 -8.28 30.53 -4.93
CA LYS A 53 -7.62 31.84 -4.81
C LYS A 53 -7.44 32.54 -6.15
N LEU A 54 -7.03 31.81 -7.19
CA LEU A 54 -6.89 32.39 -8.53
C LEU A 54 -8.20 32.91 -9.11
N LYS A 55 -9.33 32.25 -8.83
CA LYS A 55 -10.65 32.73 -9.25
C LYS A 55 -11.06 34.00 -8.53
N PHE A 56 -10.78 34.07 -7.23
CA PHE A 56 -11.11 35.25 -6.41
C PHE A 56 -10.12 36.41 -6.56
N SER A 57 -8.87 36.14 -6.96
CA SER A 57 -7.84 37.17 -7.18
C SER A 57 -7.90 37.81 -8.57
N LYS A 58 -8.72 37.29 -9.50
CA LYS A 58 -8.92 37.88 -10.84
C LYS A 58 -9.98 39.00 -10.85
N GLN A 59 -10.04 39.81 -9.79
CA GLN A 59 -10.76 41.08 -9.74
C GLN A 59 -9.76 42.24 -9.80
#